data_AF-A0A3R6HPS8-F1
#
_entry.id   AF-A0A3R6HPS8-F1
#
_cell.length_a   1.000
_cell.length_b   1.000
_cell.length_c   1.000
_cell.angle_alpha   90.00
_cell.angle_beta   90.00
_cell.angle_gamma   90.00
#
_symmetry.space_group_name_H-M   'P 1'
#
loop_
_entity.id
_entity.type
_entity.pdbx_description
1 polymer ?
#
loop_
_entity_poly.entity_id
_entity_poly.type
_entity_poly.pdbx_seq_one_letter_code
_entity_poly.pdbx_strand_id
1 'polypeptide(L)'
;MKNKIKKYAAIGTIAIMGLLLANTAVEKTVTLISDTDTSCVTVYSGGEKTVGRCDNEYKLAEKYETDAEIYEDIQDNQFSTPIIETMINDGYLLGYVDQLKAEGWIPQDFTPAGSKPSSTAQTETKAEPPADNQASSSETKEQPKTETKTETKTETKAEPTQEEIDAAWEETERTEATCTEDGKIVYTNSITGDTKEESIPAAGHDYEVTETADATCTEDGTNTYTCKVCGDTYEEAIPATGHTEGEWKVTKEAGLFSTGSKEVTCEKCGEVLDAEEIPQTCPLPLAVVIGVVVAVVVIIGAIVVLVRRRKNI
;
A
#
# COMPACT_ATOMS: atom_id res chain seq x y z
N MET A 1 -34.04 -72.78 36.91
CA MET A 1 -33.31 -71.48 36.90
C MET A 1 -32.13 -71.41 35.91
N LYS A 2 -31.85 -72.44 35.08
CA LYS A 2 -30.73 -72.42 34.12
C LYS A 2 -31.06 -71.82 32.73
N ASN A 3 -32.35 -71.64 32.38
CA ASN A 3 -32.76 -71.13 31.05
C ASN A 3 -32.97 -69.60 30.95
N LYS A 4 -32.97 -68.86 32.06
CA LYS A 4 -33.10 -67.38 32.02
C LYS A 4 -31.76 -66.65 31.94
N ILE A 5 -30.67 -67.26 32.42
CA ILE A 5 -29.32 -66.66 32.41
C ILE A 5 -28.72 -66.65 30.99
N LYS A 6 -29.01 -67.67 30.17
CA LYS A 6 -28.57 -67.70 28.75
C LYS A 6 -29.20 -66.60 27.88
N LYS A 7 -30.39 -66.09 28.23
CA LYS A 7 -31.02 -65.00 27.46
C LYS A 7 -30.40 -63.62 27.72
N TYR A 8 -29.87 -63.37 28.93
CA TYR A 8 -29.22 -62.09 29.26
C TYR A 8 -27.77 -62.00 28.78
N ALA A 9 -27.06 -63.12 28.67
CA ALA A 9 -25.72 -63.17 28.06
C ALA A 9 -25.75 -62.96 26.53
N ALA A 10 -26.84 -63.35 25.86
CA ALA A 10 -27.04 -63.11 24.42
C ALA A 10 -27.40 -61.65 24.10
N ILE A 11 -28.05 -60.92 25.02
CA ILE A 11 -28.44 -59.51 24.79
C ILE A 11 -27.26 -58.56 25.04
N GLY A 12 -26.38 -58.87 26.01
CA GLY A 12 -25.17 -58.08 26.28
C GLY A 12 -24.11 -58.15 25.17
N THR A 13 -24.07 -59.26 24.42
CA THR A 13 -23.15 -59.43 23.28
C THR A 13 -23.67 -58.76 22.00
N ILE A 14 -24.99 -58.67 21.82
CA ILE A 14 -25.62 -57.95 20.69
C ILE A 14 -25.45 -56.43 20.83
N ALA A 15 -25.46 -55.87 22.04
CA ALA A 15 -25.23 -54.44 22.26
C ALA A 15 -23.78 -54.00 21.96
N ILE A 16 -22.79 -54.86 22.23
CA ILE A 16 -21.37 -54.57 21.94
C ILE A 16 -21.08 -54.75 20.45
N MET A 17 -21.75 -55.69 19.77
CA MET A 17 -21.60 -55.88 18.32
C MET A 17 -22.36 -54.82 17.49
N GLY A 18 -23.45 -54.25 18.03
CA GLY A 18 -24.15 -53.11 17.43
C GLY A 18 -23.35 -51.79 17.46
N LEU A 19 -22.49 -51.61 18.48
CA LEU A 19 -21.62 -50.42 18.57
C LEU A 19 -20.42 -50.50 17.61
N LEU A 20 -19.95 -51.72 17.28
CA LEU A 20 -18.91 -51.93 16.26
C LEU A 20 -19.44 -51.77 14.83
N LEU A 21 -20.73 -52.01 14.58
CA LEU A 21 -21.36 -51.81 13.27
C LEU A 21 -21.74 -50.33 13.02
N ALA A 22 -21.88 -49.50 14.05
CA ALA A 22 -22.09 -48.06 13.89
C ALA A 22 -20.81 -47.31 13.43
N ASN A 23 -19.62 -47.80 13.82
CA ASN A 23 -18.35 -47.19 13.39
C ASN A 23 -18.01 -47.48 11.92
N THR A 24 -18.47 -48.59 11.35
CA THR A 24 -18.24 -48.92 9.93
C THR A 24 -19.24 -48.24 8.97
N ALA A 25 -20.32 -47.65 9.50
CA ALA A 25 -21.27 -46.85 8.72
C ALA A 25 -20.85 -45.38 8.60
N VAL A 26 -20.09 -44.85 9.56
CA VAL A 26 -19.58 -43.46 9.53
C VAL A 26 -18.46 -43.28 8.50
N GLU A 27 -17.66 -44.32 8.22
CA GLU A 27 -16.63 -44.27 7.16
C GLU A 27 -17.21 -44.26 5.73
N LYS A 28 -18.47 -44.68 5.55
CA LYS A 28 -19.12 -44.71 4.21
C LYS A 28 -19.94 -43.47 3.86
N THR A 29 -20.12 -42.53 4.79
CA THR A 29 -20.87 -41.28 4.53
C THR A 29 -19.97 -40.05 4.36
N VAL A 30 -18.64 -40.19 4.44
CA VAL A 30 -17.68 -39.08 4.31
C VAL A 30 -17.01 -39.00 2.92
N THR A 31 -17.32 -39.91 1.99
CA THR A 31 -16.63 -39.98 0.68
C THR A 31 -17.48 -39.62 -0.56
N LEU A 32 -18.60 -38.90 -0.42
CA LEU A 32 -19.36 -38.42 -1.58
C LEU A 32 -19.96 -37.02 -1.35
N ILE A 33 -19.11 -36.02 -1.10
CA ILE A 33 -19.41 -34.61 -1.45
C ILE A 33 -18.07 -33.95 -1.85
N SER A 34 -17.55 -34.36 -2.99
CA SER A 34 -16.63 -33.56 -3.79
C SER A 34 -16.95 -33.91 -5.24
N ASP A 35 -17.19 -32.89 -6.05
CA ASP A 35 -17.59 -32.95 -7.46
C ASP A 35 -19.10 -32.99 -7.70
N THR A 36 -19.74 -31.84 -7.49
CA THR A 36 -20.39 -31.09 -8.58
C THR A 36 -20.80 -29.73 -8.03
N ASP A 37 -20.12 -28.67 -8.48
CA ASP A 37 -20.79 -27.46 -9.00
C ASP A 37 -19.75 -26.51 -9.60
N THR A 38 -19.38 -26.80 -10.84
CA THR A 38 -19.08 -25.73 -11.80
C THR A 38 -20.40 -25.37 -12.47
N SER A 39 -21.10 -24.39 -11.91
CA SER A 39 -21.94 -23.52 -12.73
C SER A 39 -21.70 -22.07 -12.32
N CYS A 40 -21.04 -21.40 -13.25
CA CYS A 40 -20.80 -19.98 -13.34
C CYS A 40 -22.07 -19.16 -13.04
N VAL A 41 -22.05 -18.44 -11.91
CA VAL A 41 -22.37 -17.01 -11.87
C VAL A 41 -21.51 -16.42 -10.75
N THR A 42 -20.32 -15.93 -11.09
CA THR A 42 -19.59 -15.02 -10.22
C THR A 42 -20.38 -13.71 -10.19
N VAL A 43 -21.33 -13.61 -9.25
CA VAL A 43 -21.71 -12.31 -8.74
C VAL A 43 -20.46 -11.82 -8.02
N TYR A 44 -19.75 -10.87 -8.62
CA TYR A 44 -18.80 -10.05 -7.89
C TYR A 44 -19.61 -9.34 -6.81
N SER A 45 -19.72 -9.96 -5.63
CA SER A 45 -20.09 -9.24 -4.42
C SER A 45 -18.92 -8.32 -4.14
N GLY A 46 -19.04 -7.07 -4.60
CA GLY A 46 -18.12 -6.00 -4.26
C GLY A 46 -17.87 -6.04 -2.75
N GLY A 47 -16.59 -6.06 -2.38
CA GLY A 47 -16.18 -5.97 -0.98
C GLY A 47 -16.81 -4.74 -0.33
N GLU A 48 -16.88 -4.73 1.00
CA GLU A 48 -17.18 -3.47 1.69
C GLU A 48 -16.13 -2.43 1.25
N LYS A 49 -16.58 -1.25 0.79
CA LYS A 49 -15.72 -0.17 0.27
C LYS A 49 -14.64 0.32 1.26
N THR A 50 -14.71 -0.16 2.50
CA THR A 50 -13.78 0.10 3.59
C THR A 50 -12.66 -0.95 3.72
N VAL A 51 -12.68 -2.04 2.95
CA VAL A 51 -11.66 -3.11 2.98
C VAL A 51 -11.15 -3.36 1.56
N GLY A 52 -9.92 -2.93 1.29
CA GLY A 52 -9.26 -3.10 0.00
C GLY A 52 -8.53 -4.43 -0.07
N ARG A 53 -8.45 -5.02 -1.27
CA ARG A 53 -7.75 -6.29 -1.52
C ARG A 53 -6.23 -6.10 -1.67
N CYS A 54 -5.79 -4.94 -2.13
CA CYS A 54 -4.42 -4.63 -2.58
C CYS A 54 -3.87 -3.37 -1.89
N ASP A 55 -4.28 -3.10 -0.65
CA ASP A 55 -3.87 -1.90 0.10
C ASP A 55 -2.35 -1.73 0.23
N ASN A 56 -1.59 -2.83 0.19
CA ASN A 56 -0.12 -2.83 0.25
C ASN A 56 0.54 -2.45 -1.10
N GLU A 57 -0.19 -2.49 -2.21
CA GLU A 57 0.32 -2.26 -3.56
C GLU A 57 -0.02 -0.85 -4.09
N TYR A 58 -0.64 0.01 -3.29
CA TYR A 58 -1.06 1.36 -3.70
C TYR A 58 0.08 2.25 -4.22
N LYS A 59 1.30 2.09 -3.68
CA LYS A 59 2.51 2.79 -4.16
C LYS A 59 2.98 2.29 -5.53
N LEU A 60 2.63 1.06 -5.90
CA LEU A 60 2.88 0.53 -7.23
C LEU A 60 1.92 1.17 -8.23
N ALA A 61 0.64 1.26 -7.89
CA ALA A 61 -0.38 1.93 -8.68
C ALA A 61 -0.02 3.41 -8.94
N GLU A 62 0.33 4.17 -7.89
CA GLU A 62 0.83 5.56 -8.03
C GLU A 62 2.02 5.69 -8.99
N LYS A 63 2.88 4.66 -9.07
CA LYS A 63 4.10 4.69 -9.86
C LYS A 63 3.89 4.30 -11.33
N TYR A 64 2.98 3.39 -11.61
CA TYR A 64 2.88 2.74 -12.93
C TYR A 64 1.54 2.95 -13.63
N GLU A 65 0.53 3.44 -12.93
CA GLU A 65 -0.82 3.62 -13.46
C GLU A 65 -1.17 5.12 -13.54
N THR A 66 -2.10 5.43 -14.43
CA THR A 66 -2.68 6.77 -14.56
C THR A 66 -3.83 6.95 -13.57
N ASP A 67 -4.18 8.20 -13.24
CA ASP A 67 -5.33 8.51 -12.37
C ASP A 67 -6.65 7.84 -12.83
N ALA A 68 -6.81 7.60 -14.15
CA ALA A 68 -7.99 6.91 -14.69
C ALA A 68 -7.97 5.40 -14.42
N GLU A 69 -6.81 4.76 -14.54
CA GLU A 69 -6.62 3.33 -14.25
C GLU A 69 -6.76 3.06 -12.75
N ILE A 70 -6.14 3.90 -11.92
CA ILE A 70 -6.30 3.84 -10.45
C ILE A 70 -7.77 4.00 -10.06
N TYR A 71 -8.53 4.86 -10.76
CA TYR A 71 -9.97 5.00 -10.53
C TYR A 71 -10.77 3.73 -10.91
N GLU A 72 -10.44 3.06 -12.01
CA GLU A 72 -11.05 1.77 -12.36
C GLU A 72 -10.74 0.70 -11.30
N ASP A 73 -9.52 0.68 -10.79
CA ASP A 73 -9.09 -0.25 -9.73
C ASP A 73 -9.80 -0.02 -8.39
N ILE A 74 -10.10 1.25 -8.07
CA ILE A 74 -10.96 1.59 -6.94
C ILE A 74 -12.35 0.99 -7.13
N GLN A 75 -12.93 1.07 -8.33
CA GLN A 75 -14.25 0.50 -8.61
C GLN A 75 -14.29 -1.02 -8.47
N ASP A 76 -13.16 -1.68 -8.65
CA ASP A 76 -12.97 -3.12 -8.43
C ASP A 76 -12.63 -3.48 -6.97
N ASN A 77 -12.76 -2.54 -6.03
CA ASN A 77 -12.46 -2.70 -4.61
C ASN A 77 -10.99 -3.08 -4.34
N GLN A 78 -10.05 -2.67 -5.19
CA GLN A 78 -8.63 -2.96 -4.96
C GLN A 78 -8.08 -2.19 -3.75
N PHE A 79 -8.51 -0.95 -3.55
CA PHE A 79 -8.03 -0.08 -2.45
C PHE A 79 -9.12 0.26 -1.44
N SER A 80 -8.75 0.32 -0.16
CA SER A 80 -9.62 0.77 0.92
C SER A 80 -9.73 2.29 0.99
N THR A 81 -10.83 2.79 1.57
CA THR A 81 -11.02 4.22 1.84
C THR A 81 -9.78 4.95 2.40
N PRO A 82 -9.09 4.48 3.47
CA PRO A 82 -7.91 5.18 3.97
C PRO A 82 -6.76 5.24 2.96
N ILE A 83 -6.58 4.21 2.12
CA ILE A 83 -5.57 4.21 1.07
C ILE A 83 -5.95 5.18 -0.06
N ILE A 84 -7.22 5.21 -0.45
CA ILE A 84 -7.73 6.16 -1.45
C ILE A 84 -7.52 7.61 -0.94
N GLU A 85 -7.79 7.87 0.33
CA GLU A 85 -7.49 9.16 0.97
C GLU A 85 -6.00 9.50 0.94
N THR A 86 -5.12 8.53 1.20
CA THR A 86 -3.66 8.71 1.09
C THR A 86 -3.24 9.06 -0.34
N MET A 87 -3.68 8.30 -1.35
CA MET A 87 -3.38 8.58 -2.76
C MET A 87 -3.80 10.00 -3.17
N ILE A 88 -4.97 10.45 -2.70
CA ILE A 88 -5.46 11.82 -2.97
C ILE A 88 -4.59 12.88 -2.28
N ASN A 89 -4.13 12.62 -1.05
CA ASN A 89 -3.23 13.53 -0.33
C ASN A 89 -1.84 13.58 -0.96
N ASP A 90 -1.40 12.50 -1.59
CA ASP A 90 -0.13 12.40 -2.33
C ASP A 90 -0.21 13.04 -3.73
N GLY A 91 -1.40 13.51 -4.14
CA GLY A 91 -1.62 14.32 -5.34
C GLY A 91 -2.18 13.55 -6.54
N TYR A 92 -2.53 12.27 -6.38
CA TYR A 92 -3.19 11.45 -7.39
C TYR A 92 -4.72 11.60 -7.30
N LEU A 93 -5.45 11.20 -8.33
CA LEU A 93 -6.92 11.17 -8.35
C LEU A 93 -7.61 12.54 -8.10
N LEU A 94 -6.89 13.66 -8.16
CA LEU A 94 -7.44 14.99 -7.86
C LEU A 94 -8.62 15.37 -8.77
N GLY A 95 -8.65 14.87 -10.00
CA GLY A 95 -9.76 15.03 -10.95
C GLY A 95 -11.00 14.17 -10.64
N TYR A 96 -10.87 13.16 -9.79
CA TYR A 96 -11.92 12.18 -9.48
C TYR A 96 -12.52 12.34 -8.07
N VAL A 97 -12.03 13.27 -7.26
CA VAL A 97 -12.45 13.48 -5.85
C VAL A 97 -13.97 13.65 -5.72
N ASP A 98 -14.61 14.44 -6.57
CA ASP A 98 -16.06 14.67 -6.51
C ASP A 98 -16.86 13.41 -6.85
N GLN A 99 -16.36 12.58 -7.77
CA GLN A 99 -16.98 11.31 -8.14
C GLN A 99 -16.81 10.28 -7.02
N LEU A 100 -15.60 10.16 -6.47
CA LEU A 100 -15.31 9.28 -5.34
C LEU A 100 -16.15 9.61 -4.11
N LYS A 101 -16.42 10.91 -3.85
CA LYS A 101 -17.39 11.34 -2.84
C LYS A 101 -18.80 10.88 -3.19
N ALA A 102 -19.29 11.23 -4.38
CA ALA A 102 -20.64 10.90 -4.82
C ALA A 102 -20.95 9.40 -4.76
N GLU A 103 -19.94 8.57 -5.03
CA GLU A 103 -20.01 7.12 -5.00
C GLU A 103 -19.76 6.52 -3.61
N GLY A 104 -19.36 7.33 -2.64
CA GLY A 104 -19.15 6.93 -1.25
C GLY A 104 -17.88 6.12 -1.02
N TRP A 105 -16.86 6.30 -1.85
CA TRP A 105 -15.51 5.73 -1.65
C TRP A 105 -14.72 6.50 -0.60
N ILE A 106 -14.95 7.81 -0.51
CA ILE A 106 -14.36 8.71 0.49
C ILE A 106 -15.44 9.56 1.18
N PRO A 107 -15.19 10.06 2.40
CA PRO A 107 -16.11 10.92 3.13
C PRO A 107 -16.47 12.19 2.35
N GLN A 108 -17.71 12.64 2.46
CA GLN A 108 -18.21 13.85 1.79
C GLN A 108 -17.46 15.11 2.24
N ASP A 109 -17.03 15.14 3.50
CA ASP A 109 -16.28 16.22 4.14
C ASP A 109 -14.75 16.12 3.94
N PHE A 110 -14.26 15.14 3.18
CA PHE A 110 -12.83 14.98 2.91
C PHE A 110 -12.26 16.20 2.15
N THR A 111 -11.13 16.74 2.63
CA THR A 111 -10.40 17.85 2.00
C THR A 111 -8.96 17.42 1.72
N PRO A 112 -8.51 17.37 0.44
CA PRO A 112 -7.13 17.02 0.09
C PRO A 112 -6.11 17.99 0.69
N ALA A 113 -5.05 17.47 1.30
CA ALA A 113 -3.99 18.26 1.95
C ALA A 113 -3.13 19.10 0.96
N GLY A 114 -3.23 18.83 -0.34
CA GLY A 114 -2.39 19.41 -1.39
C GLY A 114 -3.15 20.23 -2.44
N SER A 115 -4.01 21.18 -2.04
CA SER A 115 -4.55 22.16 -2.99
C SER A 115 -3.49 23.22 -3.34
N LYS A 116 -2.65 22.95 -4.34
CA LYS A 116 -1.96 24.00 -5.12
C LYS A 116 -2.61 24.06 -6.51
N PRO A 117 -3.20 25.19 -6.94
CA PRO A 117 -3.89 25.23 -8.21
C PRO A 117 -2.84 25.29 -9.34
N SER A 118 -2.89 24.32 -10.25
CA SER A 118 -2.27 24.48 -11.56
C SER A 118 -3.27 24.19 -12.67
N SER A 119 -3.55 25.28 -13.37
CA SER A 119 -4.25 25.42 -14.64
C SER A 119 -4.01 24.25 -15.62
N THR A 120 -5.08 23.77 -16.26
CA THR A 120 -5.06 23.52 -17.71
C THR A 120 -6.44 23.77 -18.34
N ALA A 121 -6.38 24.61 -19.36
CA ALA A 121 -7.35 25.00 -20.37
C ALA A 121 -8.61 24.15 -20.57
N GLN A 122 -9.76 24.84 -20.61
CA GLN A 122 -10.83 24.53 -21.56
C GLN A 122 -10.92 25.64 -22.61
N THR A 123 -10.76 25.23 -23.85
CA THR A 123 -11.04 25.99 -25.07
C THR A 123 -12.54 25.89 -25.41
N GLU A 124 -13.03 26.84 -26.21
CA GLU A 124 -14.34 26.94 -26.89
C GLU A 124 -15.43 27.74 -26.13
N THR A 125 -16.23 28.67 -26.69
CA THR A 125 -16.32 29.36 -27.98
C THR A 125 -17.28 30.57 -27.82
N LYS A 126 -16.86 31.76 -28.29
CA LYS A 126 -17.63 32.87 -28.92
C LYS A 126 -18.96 33.37 -28.31
N ALA A 127 -18.97 34.65 -27.92
CA ALA A 127 -19.91 35.68 -28.43
C ALA A 127 -19.43 37.10 -28.08
N GLU A 128 -19.49 38.00 -29.06
CA GLU A 128 -19.16 39.43 -29.02
C GLU A 128 -20.48 40.27 -28.92
N PRO A 129 -20.47 41.62 -28.88
CA PRO A 129 -20.50 42.51 -27.70
C PRO A 129 -21.88 43.25 -27.55
N PRO A 130 -22.03 44.30 -26.71
CA PRO A 130 -21.66 45.66 -27.14
C PRO A 130 -21.14 46.63 -26.04
N ALA A 131 -20.70 47.78 -26.56
CA ALA A 131 -20.19 49.02 -25.95
C ALA A 131 -20.96 49.60 -24.75
N ASP A 132 -20.30 50.40 -23.90
CA ASP A 132 -20.36 51.87 -23.99
C ASP A 132 -19.34 52.59 -23.09
N ASN A 133 -19.10 53.84 -23.48
CA ASN A 133 -18.07 54.78 -23.09
C ASN A 133 -18.23 55.37 -21.67
N GLN A 134 -17.12 55.78 -21.05
CA GLN A 134 -16.93 57.21 -20.74
C GLN A 134 -15.48 57.59 -20.43
N ALA A 135 -15.11 58.74 -20.99
CA ALA A 135 -13.82 59.41 -20.93
C ALA A 135 -13.58 60.20 -19.63
N SER A 136 -12.30 60.48 -19.35
CA SER A 136 -11.88 61.86 -19.02
C SER A 136 -10.39 62.07 -19.30
N SER A 137 -10.13 63.07 -20.14
CA SER A 137 -8.84 63.63 -20.57
C SER A 137 -7.97 64.22 -19.45
N SER A 138 -6.67 64.41 -19.73
CA SER A 138 -6.09 65.77 -19.95
C SER A 138 -4.65 65.72 -20.51
N GLU A 139 -4.54 66.23 -21.74
CA GLU A 139 -3.50 67.01 -22.46
C GLU A 139 -2.12 67.29 -21.81
N THR A 140 -0.98 67.02 -22.47
CA THR A 140 -0.28 67.77 -23.56
C THR A 140 0.58 68.94 -23.07
N LYS A 141 1.90 68.94 -23.36
CA LYS A 141 2.60 70.04 -24.06
C LYS A 141 4.05 69.71 -24.44
N GLU A 142 4.27 69.62 -25.74
CA GLU A 142 5.55 69.75 -26.44
C GLU A 142 5.95 71.25 -26.56
N GLN A 143 7.25 71.58 -26.64
CA GLN A 143 7.82 72.60 -27.56
C GLN A 143 9.37 72.80 -27.37
N PRO A 144 10.10 73.43 -28.34
CA PRO A 144 11.41 72.99 -28.81
C PRO A 144 12.59 74.00 -28.67
N LYS A 145 13.79 73.54 -29.09
CA LYS A 145 15.02 74.22 -29.60
C LYS A 145 15.36 75.65 -29.13
N THR A 146 16.62 75.88 -28.73
CA THR A 146 17.48 76.98 -29.24
C THR A 146 18.97 76.71 -28.95
N GLU A 147 19.80 77.04 -29.94
CA GLU A 147 21.25 76.92 -30.02
C GLU A 147 21.98 77.89 -29.07
N THR A 148 23.16 77.54 -28.57
CA THR A 148 24.26 78.50 -28.37
C THR A 148 25.60 77.78 -28.49
N LYS A 149 26.40 78.30 -29.41
CA LYS A 149 27.76 77.90 -29.76
C LYS A 149 28.75 78.47 -28.72
N THR A 150 29.56 77.62 -28.10
CA THR A 150 30.80 78.03 -27.44
C THR A 150 31.90 77.06 -27.84
N GLU A 151 32.85 77.56 -28.62
CA GLU A 151 34.04 76.85 -29.04
C GLU A 151 35.03 76.79 -27.86
N THR A 152 35.37 75.59 -27.40
CA THR A 152 36.62 75.34 -26.68
C THR A 152 37.27 74.12 -27.29
N LYS A 153 38.47 74.35 -27.81
CA LYS A 153 39.35 73.42 -28.51
C LYS A 153 39.76 72.28 -27.57
N THR A 154 39.12 71.12 -27.75
CA THR A 154 39.55 69.84 -27.15
C THR A 154 40.36 69.09 -28.18
N GLU A 155 41.58 68.68 -27.83
CA GLU A 155 42.40 67.79 -28.64
C GLU A 155 41.63 66.49 -28.88
N THR A 156 41.35 66.19 -30.15
CA THR A 156 40.65 64.99 -30.59
C THR A 156 41.52 63.76 -30.34
N LYS A 157 41.33 63.12 -29.18
CA LYS A 157 41.53 61.68 -29.06
C LYS A 157 40.42 61.06 -29.91
N ALA A 158 40.79 60.30 -30.95
CA ALA A 158 39.83 59.60 -31.78
C ALA A 158 38.91 58.77 -30.87
N GLU A 159 37.59 58.92 -31.04
CA GLU A 159 36.63 58.06 -30.34
C GLU A 159 36.84 56.62 -30.81
N PRO A 160 36.82 55.63 -29.89
CA PRO A 160 36.95 54.23 -30.25
C PRO A 160 35.80 53.81 -31.17
N THR A 161 36.11 53.02 -32.19
CA THR A 161 35.11 52.54 -33.16
C THR A 161 34.24 51.43 -32.55
N GLN A 162 33.03 51.22 -33.08
CA GLN A 162 32.11 50.19 -32.58
C GLN A 162 32.72 48.78 -32.66
N GLU A 163 33.46 48.50 -33.73
CA GLU A 163 34.14 47.20 -33.92
C GLU A 163 35.23 46.97 -32.86
N GLU A 164 35.94 48.02 -32.43
CA GLU A 164 36.91 47.94 -31.35
C GLU A 164 36.24 47.74 -29.99
N ILE A 165 35.08 48.37 -29.76
CA ILE A 165 34.28 48.18 -28.55
C ILE A 165 33.75 46.75 -28.47
N ASP A 166 33.21 46.20 -29.56
CA ASP A 166 32.66 44.84 -29.60
C ASP A 166 33.75 43.76 -29.40
N ALA A 167 34.99 44.05 -29.80
CA ALA A 167 36.14 43.17 -29.57
C ALA A 167 36.79 43.31 -28.18
N ALA A 168 36.42 44.34 -27.39
CA ALA A 168 37.06 44.66 -26.11
C ALA A 168 36.41 44.02 -24.88
N TRP A 169 35.55 43.01 -25.05
CA TRP A 169 34.97 42.25 -23.94
C TRP A 169 35.92 41.19 -23.41
N GLU A 170 36.26 41.26 -22.13
CA GLU A 170 37.16 40.33 -21.47
C GLU A 170 36.47 39.71 -20.24
N GLU A 171 36.70 38.41 -19.99
CA GLU A 171 36.22 37.74 -18.79
C GLU A 171 37.01 38.24 -17.58
N THR A 172 36.32 38.82 -16.60
CA THR A 172 36.94 39.42 -15.41
C THR A 172 36.68 38.64 -14.13
N GLU A 173 35.57 37.91 -14.06
CA GLU A 173 35.21 37.09 -12.89
C GLU A 173 34.47 35.84 -13.35
N ARG A 174 34.82 34.70 -12.74
CA ARG A 174 34.11 33.44 -12.90
C ARG A 174 33.85 32.82 -11.54
N THR A 175 32.59 32.47 -11.30
CA THR A 175 32.16 31.59 -10.22
C THR A 175 31.62 30.31 -10.86
N GLU A 176 32.24 29.17 -10.57
CA GLU A 176 31.78 27.88 -11.07
C GLU A 176 30.42 27.52 -10.45
N ALA A 177 29.60 26.79 -11.20
CA ALA A 177 28.33 26.27 -10.69
C ALA A 177 28.58 25.13 -9.69
N THR A 178 27.67 24.99 -8.71
CA THR A 178 27.66 23.86 -7.78
C THR A 178 26.49 22.92 -8.08
N CYS A 179 26.23 21.94 -7.22
CA CYS A 179 25.09 21.03 -7.39
C CYS A 179 23.73 21.74 -7.20
N THR A 180 23.69 22.84 -6.45
CA THR A 180 22.44 23.55 -6.09
C THR A 180 22.46 25.03 -6.44
N GLU A 181 23.64 25.63 -6.59
CA GLU A 181 23.80 27.06 -6.90
C GLU A 181 24.31 27.24 -8.33
N ASP A 182 23.66 28.14 -9.07
CA ASP A 182 24.12 28.60 -10.38
C ASP A 182 25.47 29.33 -10.25
N GLY A 183 26.37 29.05 -11.18
CA GLY A 183 27.59 29.82 -11.39
C GLY A 183 27.32 31.06 -12.23
N LYS A 184 28.34 31.90 -12.41
CA LYS A 184 28.26 33.07 -13.27
C LYS A 184 29.61 33.44 -13.87
N ILE A 185 29.57 34.04 -15.05
CA ILE A 185 30.71 34.64 -15.72
C ILE A 185 30.40 36.14 -15.90
N VAL A 186 31.29 37.00 -15.43
CA VAL A 186 31.20 38.45 -15.60
C VAL A 186 32.22 38.89 -16.63
N TYR A 187 31.75 39.57 -17.67
CA TYR A 187 32.59 40.20 -18.69
C TYR A 187 32.60 41.70 -18.49
N THR A 188 33.78 42.32 -18.62
CA THR A 188 33.94 43.77 -18.58
C THR A 188 34.50 44.25 -19.91
N ASN A 189 33.95 45.34 -20.44
CA ASN A 189 34.48 45.97 -21.64
C ASN A 189 35.65 46.90 -21.27
N SER A 190 36.84 46.64 -21.80
CA SER A 190 38.06 47.38 -21.45
C SER A 190 38.11 48.81 -22.03
N ILE A 191 37.19 49.16 -22.95
CA ILE A 191 37.09 50.49 -23.56
C ILE A 191 35.99 51.32 -22.90
N THR A 192 34.79 50.75 -22.69
CA THR A 192 33.64 51.48 -22.15
C THR A 192 33.48 51.33 -20.63
N GLY A 193 34.02 50.26 -20.05
CA GLY A 193 33.84 49.91 -18.63
C GLY A 193 32.50 49.25 -18.31
N ASP A 194 31.67 48.96 -19.32
CA ASP A 194 30.39 48.28 -19.12
C ASP A 194 30.60 46.81 -18.71
N THR A 195 29.65 46.26 -17.95
CA THR A 195 29.66 44.86 -17.53
C THR A 195 28.45 44.10 -18.07
N LYS A 196 28.66 42.82 -18.41
CA LYS A 196 27.58 41.86 -18.70
C LYS A 196 27.81 40.57 -17.92
N GLU A 197 26.73 39.92 -17.54
CA GLU A 197 26.76 38.65 -16.79
C GLU A 197 26.08 37.54 -17.59
N GLU A 198 26.69 36.36 -17.57
CA GLU A 198 26.14 35.12 -18.13
C GLU A 198 26.05 34.08 -17.01
N SER A 199 24.87 33.46 -16.83
CA SER A 199 24.64 32.43 -15.80
C SER A 199 25.07 31.05 -16.29
N ILE A 200 25.69 30.27 -15.41
CA ILE A 200 25.98 28.84 -15.60
C ILE A 200 24.99 28.06 -14.72
N PRO A 201 24.05 27.30 -15.28
CA PRO A 201 23.07 26.58 -14.49
C PRO A 201 23.75 25.56 -13.56
N ALA A 202 23.20 25.37 -12.37
CA ALA A 202 23.62 24.33 -11.43
C ALA A 202 23.71 22.97 -12.11
N ALA A 203 24.76 22.20 -11.80
CA ALA A 203 25.01 20.91 -12.43
C ALA A 203 24.02 19.82 -12.00
N GLY A 204 23.28 20.07 -10.90
CA GLY A 204 22.48 19.06 -10.24
C GLY A 204 23.33 18.07 -9.43
N HIS A 205 22.65 17.13 -8.78
CA HIS A 205 23.30 16.05 -8.05
C HIS A 205 23.50 14.82 -8.94
N ASP A 206 24.68 14.19 -8.84
CA ASP A 206 24.99 12.90 -9.45
C ASP A 206 25.11 11.84 -8.34
N TYR A 207 23.94 11.28 -7.97
CA TYR A 207 23.81 10.33 -6.87
C TYR A 207 24.16 8.90 -7.30
N GLU A 208 24.95 8.20 -6.48
CA GLU A 208 25.17 6.77 -6.60
C GLU A 208 24.86 6.04 -5.28
N VAL A 209 24.49 4.78 -5.37
CA VAL A 209 24.32 3.93 -4.18
C VAL A 209 25.70 3.67 -3.57
N THR A 210 25.89 4.10 -2.33
CA THR A 210 27.13 3.88 -1.58
C THR A 210 27.00 2.80 -0.53
N GLU A 211 25.82 2.63 0.05
CA GLU A 211 25.55 1.60 1.06
C GLU A 211 24.17 0.98 0.84
N THR A 212 24.06 -0.32 1.08
CA THR A 212 22.80 -1.07 1.03
C THR A 212 22.71 -1.95 2.27
N ALA A 213 21.65 -1.75 3.04
CA ALA A 213 21.19 -2.66 4.07
C ALA A 213 20.00 -3.44 3.51
N ASP A 214 20.16 -4.76 3.39
CA ASP A 214 19.10 -5.62 2.86
C ASP A 214 17.89 -5.66 3.81
N ALA A 215 16.69 -5.67 3.23
CA ALA A 215 15.46 -5.84 4.00
C ALA A 215 15.34 -7.28 4.53
N THR A 216 14.76 -7.42 5.73
CA THR A 216 14.48 -8.72 6.36
C THR A 216 13.00 -9.09 6.24
N CYS A 217 12.53 -10.13 6.94
CA CYS A 217 11.10 -10.46 6.95
C CYS A 217 10.25 -9.44 7.74
N THR A 218 10.86 -8.75 8.71
CA THR A 218 10.16 -7.86 9.65
C THR A 218 10.69 -6.43 9.67
N GLU A 219 11.94 -6.22 9.25
CA GLU A 219 12.61 -4.92 9.24
C GLU A 219 12.86 -4.47 7.81
N ASP A 220 12.56 -3.20 7.54
CA ASP A 220 12.90 -2.54 6.28
C ASP A 220 14.43 -2.48 6.13
N GLY A 221 14.89 -2.62 4.89
CA GLY A 221 16.25 -2.30 4.49
C GLY A 221 16.37 -0.83 4.07
N THR A 222 17.56 -0.43 3.66
CA THR A 222 17.85 0.95 3.24
C THR A 222 18.89 0.97 2.13
N ASN A 223 18.66 1.81 1.11
CA ASN A 223 19.70 2.23 0.18
C ASN A 223 20.14 3.66 0.50
N THR A 224 21.44 3.86 0.71
CA THR A 224 22.02 5.19 0.90
C THR A 224 22.63 5.65 -0.42
N TYR A 225 22.16 6.79 -0.91
CA TYR A 225 22.65 7.44 -2.11
C TYR A 225 23.53 8.63 -1.74
N THR A 226 24.72 8.71 -2.33
CA THR A 226 25.66 9.82 -2.11
C THR A 226 26.00 10.49 -3.44
N CYS A 227 25.95 11.82 -3.47
CA CYS A 227 26.36 12.61 -4.63
C CYS A 227 27.88 12.61 -4.76
N LYS A 228 28.41 12.20 -5.93
CA LYS A 228 29.86 12.18 -6.21
C LYS A 228 30.51 13.55 -6.17
N VAL A 229 29.72 14.59 -6.43
CA VAL A 229 30.22 15.95 -6.66
C VAL A 229 30.27 16.74 -5.35
N CYS A 230 29.20 16.73 -4.55
CA CYS A 230 29.11 17.49 -3.30
C CYS A 230 29.12 16.64 -2.02
N GLY A 231 28.93 15.32 -2.12
CA GLY A 231 28.83 14.44 -0.95
C GLY A 231 27.49 14.48 -0.22
N ASP A 232 26.47 15.18 -0.73
CA ASP A 232 25.11 15.10 -0.20
C ASP A 232 24.61 13.66 -0.21
N THR A 233 23.88 13.29 0.85
CA THR A 233 23.35 11.94 1.02
C THR A 233 21.84 11.94 1.26
N TYR A 234 21.14 10.97 0.70
CA TYR A 234 19.77 10.65 1.11
C TYR A 234 19.57 9.14 1.17
N GLU A 235 18.55 8.73 1.92
CA GLU A 235 18.21 7.33 2.14
C GLU A 235 16.85 6.99 1.51
N GLU A 236 16.77 5.82 0.91
CA GLU A 236 15.53 5.24 0.38
C GLU A 236 15.26 3.92 1.09
N ALA A 237 14.09 3.79 1.71
CA ALA A 237 13.69 2.57 2.40
C ALA A 237 13.39 1.44 1.41
N ILE A 238 13.88 0.24 1.73
CA ILE A 238 13.52 -1.00 1.04
C ILE A 238 12.51 -1.70 1.95
N PRO A 239 11.24 -1.85 1.54
CA PRO A 239 10.23 -2.43 2.42
C PRO A 239 10.59 -3.86 2.83
N ALA A 240 10.24 -4.22 4.06
CA ALA A 240 10.39 -5.57 4.59
C ALA A 240 9.79 -6.59 3.62
N THR A 241 10.49 -7.71 3.43
CA THR A 241 10.11 -8.75 2.47
C THR A 241 8.87 -9.55 2.89
N GLY A 242 8.42 -9.38 4.13
CA GLY A 242 7.34 -10.14 4.74
C GLY A 242 7.73 -11.60 5.00
N HIS A 243 6.79 -12.32 5.61
CA HIS A 243 6.94 -13.75 5.84
C HIS A 243 6.42 -14.56 4.66
N THR A 244 7.15 -15.61 4.31
CA THR A 244 6.71 -16.60 3.31
C THR A 244 6.26 -17.84 4.06
N GLU A 245 4.98 -18.17 3.98
CA GLU A 245 4.41 -19.37 4.63
C GLU A 245 5.09 -20.64 4.10
N GLY A 246 5.64 -21.44 5.01
CA GLY A 246 6.15 -22.76 4.70
C GLY A 246 5.09 -23.85 4.81
N GLU A 247 5.53 -25.11 4.88
CA GLU A 247 4.63 -26.24 5.07
C GLU A 247 4.13 -26.33 6.52
N TRP A 248 2.85 -26.67 6.68
CA TRP A 248 2.27 -27.01 7.97
C TRP A 248 2.95 -28.24 8.57
N LYS A 249 3.47 -28.09 9.78
CA LYS A 249 4.13 -29.17 10.52
C LYS A 249 3.33 -29.53 11.75
N VAL A 250 2.96 -30.80 11.86
CA VAL A 250 2.34 -31.33 13.08
C VAL A 250 3.38 -31.34 14.19
N THR A 251 3.18 -30.51 15.21
CA THR A 251 4.03 -30.47 16.42
C THR A 251 3.59 -31.49 17.45
N LYS A 252 2.29 -31.82 17.45
CA LYS A 252 1.71 -32.81 18.34
C LYS A 252 0.58 -33.55 17.64
N GLU A 253 0.72 -34.86 17.55
CA GLU A 253 -0.32 -35.72 16.99
C GLU A 253 -1.60 -35.68 17.84
N ALA A 254 -2.76 -35.63 17.17
CA ALA A 254 -4.04 -35.74 17.85
C ALA A 254 -4.25 -37.18 18.35
N GLY A 255 -4.68 -37.31 19.60
CA GLY A 255 -5.00 -38.58 20.23
C GLY A 255 -6.50 -38.85 20.23
N LEU A 256 -6.88 -40.03 20.74
CA LEU A 256 -8.29 -40.40 20.92
C LEU A 256 -9.04 -39.43 21.85
N PHE A 257 -8.34 -38.90 22.85
CA PHE A 257 -8.90 -38.04 23.89
C PHE A 257 -8.06 -36.79 24.17
N SER A 258 -7.16 -36.45 23.25
CA SER A 258 -6.25 -35.30 23.39
C SER A 258 -6.15 -34.58 22.06
N THR A 259 -6.28 -33.26 22.08
CA THR A 259 -6.03 -32.43 20.91
C THR A 259 -4.55 -32.48 20.52
N GLY A 260 -4.32 -32.47 19.21
CA GLY A 260 -3.03 -32.26 18.60
C GLY A 260 -2.81 -30.78 18.26
N SER A 261 -1.67 -30.46 17.68
CA SER A 261 -1.34 -29.13 17.20
C SER A 261 -0.47 -29.22 15.95
N LYS A 262 -0.65 -28.27 15.03
CA LYS A 262 0.25 -28.02 13.90
C LYS A 262 0.60 -26.54 13.87
N GLU A 263 1.78 -26.24 13.36
CA GLU A 263 2.27 -24.87 13.20
C GLU A 263 2.81 -24.68 11.78
N VAL A 264 2.75 -23.47 11.26
CA VAL A 264 3.40 -23.06 10.02
C VAL A 264 4.47 -22.03 10.34
N THR A 265 5.66 -22.22 9.77
CA THR A 265 6.82 -21.35 9.99
C THR A 265 7.23 -20.66 8.69
N CYS A 266 7.78 -19.46 8.79
CA CYS A 266 8.36 -18.76 7.66
C CYS A 266 9.56 -19.54 7.09
N GLU A 267 9.59 -19.79 5.78
CA GLU A 267 10.69 -20.51 5.15
C GLU A 267 12.03 -19.74 5.21
N LYS A 268 11.95 -18.41 5.23
CA LYS A 268 13.13 -17.54 5.20
C LYS A 268 13.75 -17.33 6.58
N CYS A 269 12.94 -17.02 7.60
CA CYS A 269 13.44 -16.68 8.93
C CYS A 269 13.14 -17.72 10.02
N GLY A 270 12.27 -18.70 9.76
CA GLY A 270 11.90 -19.75 10.72
C GLY A 270 10.92 -19.32 11.81
N GLU A 271 10.41 -18.09 11.76
CA GLU A 271 9.41 -17.58 12.71
C GLU A 271 8.08 -18.31 12.55
N VAL A 272 7.40 -18.64 13.66
CA VAL A 272 6.08 -19.28 13.63
C VAL A 272 5.03 -18.23 13.26
N LEU A 273 4.36 -18.44 12.14
CA LEU A 273 3.36 -17.51 11.59
C LEU A 273 1.97 -17.80 12.13
N ASP A 274 1.63 -19.09 12.22
CA ASP A 274 0.33 -19.52 12.74
C ASP A 274 0.44 -20.90 13.39
N ALA A 275 -0.48 -21.16 14.32
CA ALA A 275 -0.60 -22.40 15.05
C ALA A 275 -2.08 -22.78 15.21
N GLU A 276 -2.43 -23.96 14.71
CA GLU A 276 -3.79 -24.50 14.77
C GLU A 276 -3.85 -25.76 15.65
N GLU A 277 -4.95 -25.90 16.37
CA GLU A 277 -5.26 -27.13 17.10
C GLU A 277 -5.90 -28.18 16.19
N ILE A 278 -5.41 -29.42 16.28
CA ILE A 278 -6.00 -30.56 15.59
C ILE A 278 -7.01 -31.20 16.54
N PRO A 279 -8.31 -31.29 16.18
CA PRO A 279 -9.31 -31.85 17.07
C PRO A 279 -9.03 -33.32 17.37
N GLN A 280 -9.37 -33.73 18.59
CA GLN A 280 -9.29 -35.14 19.00
C GLN A 280 -10.21 -36.01 18.14
N THR A 281 -9.84 -37.27 17.91
CA THR A 281 -10.60 -38.15 17.01
C THR A 281 -11.91 -38.66 17.59
N CYS A 282 -12.09 -38.63 18.93
CA CYS A 282 -13.37 -38.96 19.56
C CYS A 282 -14.22 -37.70 19.76
N PRO A 283 -15.49 -37.66 19.33
CA PRO A 283 -16.35 -36.50 19.51
C PRO A 283 -16.70 -36.22 20.99
N LEU A 284 -16.42 -37.17 21.90
CA LEU A 284 -16.69 -37.03 23.33
C LEU A 284 -15.38 -36.97 24.11
N PRO A 285 -15.22 -36.00 25.02
CA PRO A 285 -14.03 -35.93 25.87
C PRO A 285 -13.97 -37.14 26.80
N LEU A 286 -12.75 -37.52 27.22
CA LEU A 286 -12.50 -38.67 28.11
C LEU A 286 -13.42 -38.67 29.34
N ALA A 287 -13.65 -37.50 29.94
CA ALA A 287 -14.48 -37.35 31.13
C ALA A 287 -15.94 -37.79 30.91
N VAL A 288 -16.50 -37.52 29.72
CA VAL A 288 -17.87 -37.93 29.37
C VAL A 288 -17.91 -39.45 29.16
N VAL A 289 -16.92 -40.02 28.47
CA VAL A 289 -16.85 -41.47 28.26
C VAL A 289 -16.71 -42.21 29.59
N ILE A 290 -15.84 -41.75 30.49
CA ILE A 290 -15.70 -42.31 31.84
C ILE A 290 -17.02 -42.15 32.62
N GLY A 291 -17.67 -40.99 32.55
CA GLY A 291 -18.95 -40.74 33.22
C GLY A 291 -20.05 -41.71 32.78
N VAL A 292 -20.18 -41.97 31.48
CA VAL A 292 -21.14 -42.94 30.93
C VAL A 292 -20.84 -44.35 31.42
N VAL A 293 -19.56 -44.77 31.41
CA VAL A 293 -19.15 -46.10 31.89
C VAL A 293 -19.46 -46.26 33.38
N VAL A 294 -19.14 -45.26 34.21
CA VAL A 294 -19.43 -45.29 35.65
C VAL A 294 -20.95 -45.34 35.89
N ALA A 295 -21.74 -44.56 35.17
CA ALA A 295 -23.20 -44.59 35.29
C ALA A 295 -23.78 -45.96 34.94
N VAL A 296 -23.31 -46.60 33.86
CA VAL A 296 -23.74 -47.95 33.46
C VAL A 296 -23.40 -48.98 34.55
N VAL A 297 -22.19 -48.93 35.12
CA VAL A 297 -21.77 -49.86 36.18
C VAL A 297 -22.63 -49.68 37.44
N VAL A 298 -22.93 -48.43 37.83
CA VAL A 298 -23.79 -48.13 38.99
C VAL A 298 -25.23 -48.63 38.75
N ILE A 299 -25.78 -48.42 37.55
CA ILE A 299 -27.13 -48.90 37.18
C ILE A 299 -27.18 -50.43 37.22
N ILE A 300 -26.19 -51.11 36.64
CA ILE A 300 -26.11 -52.58 36.69
C ILE A 300 -26.00 -53.06 38.14
N GLY A 301 -25.18 -52.41 38.96
CA GLY A 301 -25.06 -52.69 40.39
C GLY A 301 -26.40 -52.56 41.13
N ALA A 302 -27.14 -51.47 40.90
CA ALA A 302 -28.45 -51.25 41.48
C ALA A 302 -29.47 -52.32 41.04
N ILE A 303 -29.48 -52.69 39.75
CA ILE A 303 -30.34 -53.76 39.22
C ILE A 303 -30.01 -55.10 39.89
N VAL A 304 -28.73 -55.45 40.04
CA VAL A 304 -28.32 -56.70 40.71
C VAL A 304 -28.77 -56.72 42.17
N VAL A 305 -28.65 -55.60 42.88
CA VAL A 305 -29.14 -55.46 44.27
C VAL A 305 -30.66 -55.64 44.33
N LEU A 306 -31.41 -54.97 43.45
CA LEU A 306 -32.86 -55.09 43.38
C LEU A 306 -33.32 -56.53 43.06
N VAL A 307 -32.64 -57.20 42.14
CA VAL A 307 -32.93 -58.61 41.78
C VAL A 307 -32.60 -59.57 42.93
N ARG A 308 -31.50 -59.35 43.66
CA ARG A 308 -31.21 -60.14 44.88
C ARG A 308 -32.25 -59.91 45.96
N ARG A 309 -32.66 -58.67 46.20
CA ARG A 309 -33.67 -58.32 47.20
C ARG A 309 -35.02 -58.96 46.90
N ARG A 310 -35.41 -59.04 45.62
CA ARG A 310 -36.62 -59.76 45.16
C ARG A 310 -36.56 -61.28 45.26
N LYS A 311 -35.37 -61.89 45.36
CA LYS A 311 -35.20 -63.34 45.52
C LYS A 311 -35.19 -63.80 46.99
N ASN A 312 -35.00 -62.86 47.91
CA ASN A 312 -34.93 -63.12 49.35
C ASN A 312 -36.24 -62.76 50.08
N ILE A 313 -37.32 -62.49 49.34
CA ILE A 313 -38.70 -62.34 49.80
C ILE A 313 -39.50 -63.47 49.15
#